data_AF-A0A2U1C771-F1
#
_entry.id   AF-A0A2U1C771-F1
#
_cell.length_a   1.000
_cell.length_b   1.000
_cell.length_c   1.000
_cell.angle_alpha   90.00
_cell.angle_beta   90.00
_cell.angle_gamma   90.00
#
_symmetry.space_group_name_H-M   'P 1'
#
loop_
_entity.id
_entity.type
_entity.pdbx_description
1 polymer ?
#
loop_
_entity_poly.entity_id
_entity_poly.type
_entity_poly.pdbx_seq_one_letter_code
_entity_poly.pdbx_strand_id
1 'polypeptide(L)'
;MANPWFRVYSEFATDPKVQSMSEAMQRRLMMLMCLRCSDVLATLQEDEIQFAMHISADELTETKALFVRKGFTDSEWNLLNWDKRQFNSDSSTERSRKSREAKKATSEIVETLRNVAATPPDTDTDTDKEANASVGSADKSPRCDTQSVVDLYHEILPELPSVRLMNDSRRKCVSAFWRFVLTSKKSDGTPRATDAGQAMEWIRGYFTRARDNDFLMGRGHKAAGHEGWQCDFDFLLTEKGKKHVIERTATHA
;
A
#
# COMPACT_ATOMS: atom_id res chain seq x y z
N MET A 1 -15.76 -1.51 -1.18
CA MET A 1 -15.59 -2.94 -1.55
C MET A 1 -15.25 -3.61 -0.23
N ALA A 2 -15.93 -4.70 0.11
CA ALA A 2 -15.71 -5.41 1.37
C ALA A 2 -14.22 -5.72 1.56
N ASN A 3 -13.64 -5.45 2.74
CA ASN A 3 -12.27 -5.87 3.00
C ASN A 3 -12.26 -7.39 3.25
N PRO A 4 -11.40 -8.16 2.56
CA PRO A 4 -11.34 -9.62 2.73
C PRO A 4 -10.71 -10.05 4.06
N TRP A 5 -10.09 -9.12 4.79
CA TRP A 5 -9.42 -9.37 6.06
C TRP A 5 -9.38 -8.10 6.92
N PHE A 6 -9.25 -8.30 8.24
CA PHE A 6 -8.98 -7.24 9.23
C PHE A 6 -7.85 -7.69 10.16
N ARG A 7 -7.20 -6.74 10.83
CA ARG A 7 -6.16 -7.07 11.82
C ARG A 7 -6.78 -7.39 13.16
N VAL A 8 -6.41 -8.55 13.70
CA VAL A 8 -6.60 -8.92 15.10
C VAL A 8 -5.25 -8.79 15.80
N TYR A 9 -5.21 -8.03 16.88
CA TYR A 9 -4.00 -7.81 17.67
C TYR A 9 -3.88 -8.88 18.76
N SER A 10 -2.65 -9.27 19.11
CA SER A 10 -2.38 -10.25 20.16
C SER A 10 -2.96 -9.86 21.51
N GLU A 11 -3.17 -8.55 21.76
CA GLU A 11 -3.90 -8.01 22.90
C GLU A 11 -5.26 -8.68 23.13
N PHE A 12 -5.91 -9.22 22.10
CA PHE A 12 -7.17 -9.96 22.24
C PHE A 12 -7.09 -11.09 23.28
N ALA A 13 -5.93 -11.76 23.36
CA ALA A 13 -5.69 -12.85 24.32
C ALA A 13 -5.47 -12.37 25.76
N THR A 14 -5.24 -11.07 25.97
CA THR A 14 -4.89 -10.50 27.29
C THR A 14 -5.79 -9.33 27.71
N ASP A 15 -6.65 -8.84 26.83
CA ASP A 15 -7.54 -7.70 27.10
C ASP A 15 -8.54 -8.07 28.22
N PRO A 16 -8.58 -7.34 29.35
CA PRO A 16 -9.43 -7.69 30.48
C PRO A 16 -10.92 -7.69 30.14
N LYS A 17 -11.39 -6.88 29.18
CA LYS A 17 -12.80 -6.86 28.78
C LYS A 17 -13.16 -8.09 27.97
N VAL A 18 -12.25 -8.53 27.09
CA VAL A 18 -12.39 -9.76 26.29
C VAL A 18 -12.31 -11.00 27.18
N GLN A 19 -11.27 -11.10 28.00
CA GLN A 19 -11.01 -12.26 28.85
C GLN A 19 -12.05 -12.45 29.97
N SER A 20 -12.78 -11.40 30.34
CA SER A 20 -13.90 -11.49 31.30
C SER A 20 -15.24 -11.90 30.66
N MET A 21 -15.26 -12.27 29.37
CA MET A 21 -16.43 -12.80 28.66
C MET A 21 -16.30 -14.31 28.43
N SER A 22 -17.43 -15.00 28.32
CA SER A 22 -17.46 -16.41 27.90
C SER A 22 -16.96 -16.59 26.47
N GLU A 23 -16.51 -17.80 26.12
CA GLU A 23 -16.04 -18.14 24.78
C GLU A 23 -17.08 -17.85 23.69
N ALA A 24 -18.37 -18.07 24.00
CA ALA A 24 -19.47 -17.74 23.11
C ALA A 24 -19.52 -16.23 22.78
N MET A 25 -19.36 -15.36 23.79
CA MET A 25 -19.34 -13.91 23.60
C MET A 25 -18.06 -13.43 22.90
N GLN A 26 -16.92 -14.06 23.16
CA GLN A 26 -15.68 -13.79 22.43
C GLN A 26 -15.80 -14.14 20.94
N ARG A 27 -16.41 -15.30 20.61
CA ARG A 27 -16.74 -15.67 19.22
C ARG A 27 -17.68 -14.65 18.58
N ARG A 28 -18.72 -14.23 19.29
CA ARG A 28 -19.69 -13.22 18.78
C ARG A 28 -19.02 -11.88 18.50
N LEU A 29 -18.06 -11.47 19.33
CA LEU A 29 -17.26 -10.26 19.09
C LEU A 29 -16.41 -10.41 17.81
N MET A 30 -15.79 -11.57 17.62
CA MET A 30 -15.03 -11.87 16.40
C MET A 30 -15.92 -11.83 15.15
N MET A 31 -17.11 -12.46 15.22
CA MET A 31 -18.09 -12.44 14.13
C MET A 31 -18.53 -11.01 13.78
N LEU A 32 -18.76 -10.17 14.80
CA LEU A 32 -19.12 -8.77 14.59
C LEU A 32 -17.99 -7.99 13.88
N MET A 33 -16.73 -8.25 14.24
CA MET A 33 -15.57 -7.67 13.54
C MET A 33 -15.50 -8.13 12.08
N CYS A 34 -15.81 -9.40 11.79
CA CYS A 34 -15.91 -9.89 10.41
C CYS A 34 -17.01 -9.16 9.62
N LEU A 35 -18.21 -8.99 10.20
CA LEU A 35 -19.33 -8.31 9.55
C LEU A 35 -19.03 -6.82 9.28
N ARG A 36 -18.31 -6.16 10.20
CA ARG A 36 -17.86 -4.79 9.98
C ARG A 36 -16.81 -4.73 8.87
N CYS A 37 -15.88 -5.67 8.85
CA CYS A 37 -14.83 -5.78 7.83
C CYS A 37 -15.40 -5.98 6.42
N SER A 38 -16.46 -6.78 6.29
CA SER A 38 -17.13 -7.00 5.01
C SER A 38 -17.98 -5.80 4.55
N ASP A 39 -18.03 -4.71 5.34
CA ASP A 39 -18.83 -3.50 5.08
C ASP A 39 -20.35 -3.77 4.99
N VAL A 40 -20.80 -4.87 5.60
CA VAL A 40 -22.20 -5.30 5.58
C VAL A 40 -22.92 -4.85 6.87
N LEU A 41 -22.20 -4.76 7.99
CA LEU A 41 -22.80 -4.48 9.31
C LEU A 41 -23.66 -3.22 9.37
N ALA A 42 -23.25 -2.13 8.70
CA ALA A 42 -23.98 -0.85 8.74
C ALA A 42 -25.33 -0.90 7.99
N THR A 43 -25.53 -1.89 7.13
CA THR A 43 -26.76 -2.06 6.36
C THR A 43 -27.67 -3.15 6.91
N LEU A 44 -27.16 -4.02 7.80
CA LEU A 44 -27.94 -5.13 8.31
C LEU A 44 -28.96 -4.70 9.36
N GLN A 45 -30.16 -5.27 9.23
CA GLN A 45 -31.15 -5.27 10.30
C GLN A 45 -30.82 -6.35 11.36
N GLU A 46 -31.43 -6.25 12.54
CA GLU A 46 -31.08 -7.15 13.66
C GLU A 46 -31.38 -8.64 13.38
N ASP A 47 -32.40 -8.94 12.60
CA ASP A 47 -32.73 -10.28 12.13
C ASP A 47 -31.65 -10.85 11.18
N GLU A 48 -31.06 -10.01 10.33
CA GLU A 48 -29.95 -10.40 9.47
C GLU A 48 -28.65 -10.60 10.27
N ILE A 49 -28.42 -9.79 11.31
CA ILE A 49 -27.29 -9.97 12.24
C ILE A 49 -27.47 -11.28 13.01
N GLN A 50 -28.69 -11.58 13.47
CA GLN A 50 -29.03 -12.83 14.14
C GLN A 50 -28.68 -14.02 13.24
N PHE A 51 -29.13 -14.00 11.99
CA PHE A 51 -28.84 -15.04 11.01
C PHE A 51 -27.34 -15.20 10.76
N ALA A 52 -26.62 -14.09 10.55
CA ALA A 52 -25.19 -14.09 10.29
C ALA A 52 -24.36 -14.63 11.47
N MET A 53 -24.78 -14.36 12.71
CA MET A 53 -24.11 -14.87 13.91
C MET A 53 -24.51 -16.31 14.26
N HIS A 54 -25.63 -16.79 13.70
CA HIS A 54 -26.25 -18.09 13.93
C HIS A 54 -26.69 -18.29 15.39
N ILE A 55 -27.45 -17.32 15.92
CA ILE A 55 -27.95 -17.27 17.30
C ILE A 55 -29.46 -16.97 17.36
N SER A 56 -30.08 -17.05 18.53
CA SER A 56 -31.48 -16.62 18.72
C SER A 56 -31.61 -15.10 18.93
N ALA A 57 -32.84 -14.57 18.84
CA ALA A 57 -33.12 -13.16 19.11
C ALA A 57 -32.82 -12.78 20.57
N ASP A 58 -33.11 -13.67 21.52
CA ASP A 58 -32.81 -13.47 22.94
C ASP A 58 -31.30 -13.39 23.16
N GLU A 59 -30.54 -14.28 22.52
CA GLU A 59 -29.07 -14.27 22.58
C GLU A 59 -28.46 -13.03 21.95
N LEU A 60 -29.03 -12.54 20.84
CA LEU A 60 -28.58 -11.30 20.20
C LEU A 60 -28.82 -10.10 21.12
N THR A 61 -29.98 -10.04 21.78
CA THR A 61 -30.33 -8.98 22.73
C THR A 61 -29.36 -8.95 23.91
N GLU A 62 -29.06 -10.11 24.50
CA GLU A 62 -28.05 -10.24 25.56
C GLU A 62 -26.67 -9.80 25.08
N THR A 63 -26.28 -10.23 23.87
CA THR A 63 -25.00 -9.88 23.25
C THR A 63 -24.86 -8.38 23.07
N LYS A 64 -25.89 -7.71 22.56
CA LYS A 64 -25.93 -6.26 22.36
C LYS A 64 -25.76 -5.53 23.68
N ALA A 65 -26.56 -5.90 24.68
CA ALA A 65 -26.50 -5.28 26.00
C ALA A 65 -25.11 -5.41 26.64
N LEU A 66 -24.48 -6.59 26.53
CA LEU A 66 -23.14 -6.84 27.04
C LEU A 66 -22.07 -6.01 26.31
N PHE A 67 -22.12 -5.96 24.98
CA PHE A 67 -21.11 -5.27 24.16
C PHE A 67 -21.17 -3.75 24.33
N VAL A 68 -22.37 -3.18 24.42
CA VAL A 68 -22.58 -1.76 24.76
C VAL A 68 -22.03 -1.48 26.16
N ARG A 69 -22.40 -2.29 27.17
CA ARG A 69 -21.94 -2.12 28.55
C ARG A 69 -20.41 -2.17 28.69
N LYS A 70 -19.74 -3.07 27.96
CA LYS A 70 -18.27 -3.19 27.96
C LYS A 70 -17.59 -2.15 27.06
N GLY A 71 -18.34 -1.42 26.24
CA GLY A 71 -17.81 -0.42 25.31
C GLY A 71 -17.07 -1.03 24.12
N PHE A 72 -17.57 -2.15 23.59
CA PHE A 72 -17.14 -2.69 22.30
C PHE A 72 -17.92 -2.07 21.14
N THR A 73 -19.20 -1.79 21.35
CA THR A 73 -20.10 -1.21 20.35
C THR A 73 -20.94 -0.08 20.92
N ASP A 74 -21.54 0.73 20.05
CA ASP A 74 -22.69 1.56 20.40
C ASP A 74 -24.04 0.82 20.22
N SER A 75 -25.15 1.54 20.37
CA SER A 75 -26.52 1.01 20.20
C SER A 75 -26.87 0.66 18.76
N GLU A 76 -26.07 1.10 17.78
CA GLU A 76 -26.25 0.87 16.34
C GLU A 76 -25.29 -0.22 15.81
N TRP A 77 -24.67 -0.99 16.71
CA TRP A 77 -23.67 -2.02 16.39
C TRP A 77 -22.36 -1.51 15.79
N ASN A 78 -22.10 -0.20 15.83
CA ASN A 78 -20.81 0.32 15.37
C ASN A 78 -19.71 -0.05 16.36
N LEU A 79 -18.64 -0.70 15.87
CA LEU A 79 -17.48 -1.07 16.68
C LEU A 79 -16.67 0.16 17.09
N LEU A 80 -16.53 0.36 18.40
CA LEU A 80 -15.76 1.46 18.95
C LEU A 80 -14.25 1.23 18.72
N ASN A 81 -13.53 2.31 18.39
CA ASN A 81 -12.09 2.29 18.08
C ASN A 81 -11.69 1.42 16.88
N TRP A 82 -12.63 1.02 16.02
CA TRP A 82 -12.36 0.24 14.80
C TRP A 82 -11.32 0.95 13.90
N ASP A 83 -11.56 2.22 13.54
CA ASP A 83 -10.69 2.97 12.63
C ASP A 83 -9.30 3.28 13.21
N LYS A 84 -9.14 3.26 14.53
CA LYS A 84 -7.82 3.40 15.18
C LYS A 84 -7.01 2.11 15.07
N ARG A 85 -7.67 0.96 14.94
CA ARG A 85 -7.05 -0.38 14.88
C ARG A 85 -6.93 -0.91 13.46
N GLN A 86 -7.70 -0.39 12.50
CA GLN A 86 -7.59 -0.76 11.09
C GLN A 86 -6.90 0.36 10.31
N PHE A 87 -5.84 0.05 9.55
CA PHE A 87 -5.16 1.09 8.78
C PHE A 87 -5.95 1.42 7.51
N ASN A 88 -6.03 2.71 7.17
CA ASN A 88 -6.63 3.18 5.91
C ASN A 88 -5.94 2.64 4.65
N SER A 89 -4.75 2.02 4.76
CA SER A 89 -4.15 1.26 3.66
C SER A 89 -4.93 0.00 3.29
N ASP A 90 -5.58 -0.62 4.26
CA ASP A 90 -6.20 -1.93 4.13
C ASP A 90 -7.62 -1.81 3.58
N SER A 91 -8.24 -0.65 3.78
CA SER A 91 -9.46 -0.26 3.09
C SER A 91 -9.15 0.16 1.66
N SER A 92 -9.54 -0.66 0.70
CA SER A 92 -9.54 -0.29 -0.72
C SER A 92 -10.74 0.61 -1.08
N THR A 93 -11.64 0.90 -0.12
CA THR A 93 -12.94 1.55 -0.35
C THR A 93 -12.81 2.97 -0.87
N GLU A 94 -11.90 3.78 -0.34
CA GLU A 94 -11.72 5.16 -0.80
C GLU A 94 -11.01 5.23 -2.17
N ARG A 95 -10.06 4.32 -2.42
CA ARG A 95 -9.40 4.15 -3.73
C ARG A 95 -10.38 3.66 -4.79
N SER A 96 -11.24 2.71 -4.44
CA SER A 96 -12.26 2.14 -5.31
C SER A 96 -13.40 3.12 -5.56
N ARG A 97 -13.82 3.91 -4.56
CA ARG A 97 -14.82 4.98 -4.73
C ARG A 97 -14.30 6.05 -5.67
N LYS A 98 -13.08 6.56 -5.46
CA LYS A 98 -12.43 7.50 -6.39
C LYS A 98 -12.22 6.92 -7.77
N SER A 99 -11.89 5.63 -7.89
CA SER A 99 -11.79 4.96 -9.19
C SER A 99 -13.15 4.80 -9.87
N ARG A 100 -14.22 4.47 -9.13
CA ARG A 100 -15.59 4.35 -9.64
C ARG A 100 -16.17 5.71 -10.01
N GLU A 101 -15.92 6.75 -9.22
CA GLU A 101 -16.29 8.14 -9.52
C GLU A 101 -15.50 8.66 -10.72
N ALA A 102 -14.20 8.36 -10.80
CA ALA A 102 -13.40 8.66 -11.99
C ALA A 102 -13.89 7.88 -13.21
N LYS A 103 -14.28 6.61 -13.08
CA LYS A 103 -14.88 5.82 -14.16
C LYS A 103 -16.27 6.33 -14.54
N LYS A 104 -17.07 6.82 -13.61
CA LYS A 104 -18.39 7.42 -13.87
C LYS A 104 -18.26 8.77 -14.57
N ALA A 105 -17.37 9.65 -14.07
CA ALA A 105 -17.02 10.91 -14.74
C ALA A 105 -16.41 10.65 -16.12
N THR A 106 -15.55 9.63 -16.25
CA THR A 106 -14.98 9.21 -17.54
C THR A 106 -16.05 8.61 -18.44
N SER A 107 -17.04 7.89 -17.91
CA SER A 107 -18.19 7.38 -18.68
C SER A 107 -19.08 8.52 -19.19
N GLU A 108 -19.33 9.54 -18.38
CA GLU A 108 -20.07 10.75 -18.75
C GLU A 108 -19.30 11.56 -19.81
N ILE A 109 -17.96 11.64 -19.70
CA ILE A 109 -17.07 12.22 -20.71
C ILE A 109 -17.00 11.35 -21.97
N VAL A 110 -17.03 10.02 -21.85
CA VAL A 110 -17.02 9.07 -22.97
C VAL A 110 -18.36 9.04 -23.69
N GLU A 111 -19.49 9.27 -23.03
CA GLU A 111 -20.78 9.49 -23.70
C GLU A 111 -20.78 10.78 -24.54
N THR A 112 -20.06 11.82 -24.10
CA THR A 112 -19.83 13.03 -24.91
C THR A 112 -18.77 12.83 -26.00
N LEU A 113 -17.81 11.90 -25.83
CA LEU A 113 -16.73 11.61 -26.79
C LEU A 113 -17.00 10.41 -27.72
N ARG A 114 -18.09 9.65 -27.53
CA ARG A 114 -18.46 8.47 -28.33
C ARG A 114 -18.83 8.76 -29.80
N ASN A 115 -18.67 10.00 -30.26
CA ASN A 115 -18.56 10.33 -31.67
C ASN A 115 -17.16 10.12 -32.28
N VAL A 116 -16.14 9.68 -31.52
CA VAL A 116 -14.80 9.39 -32.06
C VAL A 116 -14.16 8.16 -31.40
N ALA A 117 -14.16 7.05 -32.18
CA ALA A 117 -13.26 5.88 -32.23
C ALA A 117 -12.66 5.20 -30.96
N ALA A 118 -12.75 3.86 -30.98
CA ALA A 118 -12.31 2.81 -30.04
C ALA A 118 -10.83 2.86 -29.61
N THR A 119 -10.38 2.36 -28.44
CA THR A 119 -10.31 0.95 -27.96
C THR A 119 -9.77 0.94 -26.48
N PRO A 120 -10.05 -0.04 -25.59
CA PRO A 120 -9.91 0.10 -24.11
C PRO A 120 -8.61 -0.49 -23.53
N PRO A 121 -8.22 -0.16 -22.27
CA PRO A 121 -7.26 -0.97 -21.54
C PRO A 121 -7.80 -1.59 -20.23
N ASP A 122 -7.38 -2.85 -20.07
CA ASP A 122 -7.48 -3.71 -18.90
C ASP A 122 -6.61 -3.20 -17.73
N THR A 123 -7.11 -3.42 -16.53
CA THR A 123 -6.51 -3.01 -15.25
C THR A 123 -5.91 -4.25 -14.59
N ASP A 124 -4.68 -4.18 -14.07
CA ASP A 124 -4.40 -4.73 -12.73
C ASP A 124 -3.08 -4.25 -12.14
N THR A 125 -3.14 -4.09 -10.82
CA THR A 125 -2.24 -3.34 -9.95
C THR A 125 -1.63 -4.29 -8.92
N ASP A 126 -0.36 -4.12 -8.59
CA ASP A 126 0.06 -4.16 -7.18
C ASP A 126 1.39 -3.40 -6.98
N THR A 127 1.39 -2.49 -6.01
CA THR A 127 2.60 -1.95 -5.35
C THR A 127 2.30 -1.69 -3.90
N ASP A 128 3.23 -2.15 -3.08
CA ASP A 128 3.47 -1.82 -1.69
C ASP A 128 3.53 -0.31 -1.41
N LYS A 129 3.17 0.02 -0.16
CA LYS A 129 3.02 1.38 0.36
C LYS A 129 4.12 1.64 1.37
N GLU A 130 4.79 2.79 1.29
CA GLU A 130 5.31 3.46 2.47
C GLU A 130 5.00 4.97 2.49
N ALA A 131 4.63 5.37 3.71
CA ALA A 131 4.69 6.66 4.38
C ALA A 131 4.15 7.95 3.72
N ASN A 132 3.13 8.47 4.39
CA ASN A 132 2.51 9.78 4.25
C ASN A 132 3.37 10.86 4.92
N ALA A 133 3.69 11.94 4.21
CA ALA A 133 3.99 13.23 4.80
C ALA A 133 2.95 14.23 4.29
N SER A 134 2.22 14.80 5.25
CA SER A 134 1.12 15.73 5.09
C SER A 134 1.50 16.98 4.27
N VAL A 135 0.50 17.42 3.53
CA VAL A 135 0.35 18.57 2.64
C VAL A 135 1.02 19.89 3.07
N GLY A 136 1.56 20.59 2.06
CA GLY A 136 1.88 22.01 2.10
C GLY A 136 2.24 22.52 0.70
N SER A 137 1.27 23.17 0.05
CA SER A 137 1.35 24.05 -1.13
C SER A 137 1.95 23.53 -2.45
N ALA A 138 1.31 23.93 -3.54
CA ALA A 138 1.72 23.65 -4.91
C ALA A 138 3.04 24.38 -5.23
N ASP A 139 4.16 23.68 -5.13
CA ASP A 139 5.37 24.03 -5.87
C ASP A 139 5.60 23.00 -6.97
N LYS A 140 5.82 23.51 -8.18
CA LYS A 140 5.99 22.78 -9.43
C LYS A 140 7.24 21.90 -9.35
N SER A 141 7.16 20.78 -8.63
CA SER A 141 8.17 19.74 -8.69
C SER A 141 8.32 19.36 -10.16
N PRO A 142 9.53 19.38 -10.74
CA PRO A 142 9.73 19.04 -12.13
C PRO A 142 9.10 17.68 -12.42
N ARG A 143 8.32 17.62 -13.50
CA ARG A 143 7.58 16.43 -13.89
C ARG A 143 8.58 15.29 -14.09
N CYS A 144 8.40 14.19 -13.36
CA CYS A 144 9.22 13.01 -13.48
C CYS A 144 9.05 12.43 -14.90
N ASP A 145 10.10 12.46 -15.70
CA ASP A 145 10.11 11.70 -16.95
C ASP A 145 10.48 10.25 -16.64
N THR A 146 9.45 9.41 -16.56
CA THR A 146 9.60 7.99 -16.23
C THR A 146 10.46 7.26 -17.27
N GLN A 147 10.38 7.65 -18.53
CA GLN A 147 11.12 6.98 -19.60
C GLN A 147 12.62 7.22 -19.45
N SER A 148 13.02 8.48 -19.21
CA SER A 148 14.43 8.81 -18.98
C SER A 148 15.08 8.02 -17.83
N VAL A 149 14.35 7.75 -16.74
CA VAL A 149 14.87 6.93 -15.62
C VAL A 149 15.07 5.47 -16.03
N VAL A 150 14.17 4.93 -16.85
CA VAL A 150 14.28 3.56 -17.38
C VAL A 150 15.44 3.45 -18.38
N ASP A 151 15.60 4.45 -19.25
CA ASP A 151 16.68 4.49 -20.23
C ASP A 151 18.04 4.51 -19.52
N LEU A 152 18.19 5.32 -18.46
CA LEU A 152 19.38 5.30 -17.61
C LEU A 152 19.64 3.93 -16.97
N TYR A 153 18.59 3.25 -16.51
CA TYR A 153 18.72 1.92 -15.93
C TYR A 153 19.23 0.92 -16.97
N HIS A 154 18.69 0.93 -18.20
CA HIS A 154 19.17 0.05 -19.28
C HIS A 154 20.58 0.40 -19.76
N GLU A 155 20.93 1.68 -19.77
CA GLU A 155 22.27 2.17 -20.14
C GLU A 155 23.33 1.68 -19.13
N ILE A 156 23.07 1.83 -17.83
CA ILE A 156 24.07 1.63 -16.78
C ILE A 156 24.11 0.19 -16.26
N LEU A 157 22.98 -0.52 -16.27
CA LEU A 157 22.82 -1.88 -15.75
C LEU A 157 22.29 -2.86 -16.80
N PRO A 158 22.93 -2.98 -17.99
CA PRO A 158 22.47 -3.87 -19.07
C PRO A 158 22.50 -5.36 -18.69
N GLU A 159 23.23 -5.76 -17.64
CA GLU A 159 23.31 -7.13 -17.15
C GLU A 159 22.11 -7.54 -16.29
N LEU A 160 21.36 -6.57 -15.75
CA LEU A 160 20.16 -6.83 -14.97
C LEU A 160 18.93 -7.00 -15.88
N PRO A 161 17.83 -7.63 -15.39
CA PRO A 161 16.62 -7.82 -16.18
C PRO A 161 16.08 -6.50 -16.74
N SER A 162 15.83 -6.47 -18.05
CA SER A 162 15.30 -5.29 -18.72
C SER A 162 13.82 -5.05 -18.39
N VAL A 163 13.44 -3.77 -18.31
CA VAL A 163 12.06 -3.36 -18.11
C VAL A 163 11.32 -3.50 -19.45
N ARG A 164 10.51 -4.57 -19.57
CA ARG A 164 9.73 -4.85 -20.79
C ARG A 164 8.29 -4.34 -20.73
N LEU A 165 7.77 -4.13 -19.52
CA LEU A 165 6.40 -3.70 -19.29
C LEU A 165 6.39 -2.49 -18.34
N MET A 166 5.87 -1.37 -18.80
CA MET A 166 5.65 -0.20 -17.94
C MET A 166 4.19 -0.16 -17.50
N ASN A 167 3.91 -0.66 -16.29
CA ASN A 167 2.59 -0.62 -15.68
C ASN A 167 2.43 0.57 -14.72
N ASP A 168 1.22 0.81 -14.21
CA ASP A 168 0.95 1.92 -13.29
C ASP A 168 1.69 1.78 -11.95
N SER A 169 1.93 0.54 -11.52
CA SER A 169 2.72 0.21 -10.32
C SER A 169 4.15 0.75 -10.45
N ARG A 170 4.86 0.39 -11.54
CA ARG A 170 6.20 0.90 -11.85
C ARG A 170 6.25 2.41 -12.01
N ARG A 171 5.27 3.00 -12.71
CA ARG A 171 5.17 4.47 -12.83
C ARG A 171 5.10 5.15 -11.45
N LYS A 172 4.38 4.56 -10.50
CA LYS A 172 4.31 5.05 -9.11
C LYS A 172 5.63 4.85 -8.36
N CYS A 173 6.29 3.69 -8.50
CA CYS A 173 7.62 3.47 -7.92
C CYS A 173 8.62 4.51 -8.41
N VAL A 174 8.66 4.77 -9.72
CA VAL A 174 9.55 5.78 -10.31
C VAL A 174 9.19 7.18 -9.82
N SER A 175 7.91 7.53 -9.74
CA SER A 175 7.47 8.82 -9.22
C SER A 175 7.84 9.01 -7.73
N ALA A 176 7.71 7.97 -6.92
CA ALA A 176 8.10 7.98 -5.52
C ALA A 176 9.62 8.10 -5.35
N PHE A 177 10.38 7.37 -6.16
CA PHE A 177 11.84 7.47 -6.22
C PHE A 177 12.29 8.87 -6.63
N TRP A 178 11.71 9.44 -7.69
CA TRP A 178 11.96 10.81 -8.11
C TRP A 178 11.70 11.83 -7.00
N ARG A 179 10.56 11.70 -6.30
CA ARG A 179 10.26 12.55 -5.15
C ARG A 179 11.31 12.39 -4.06
N PHE A 180 11.72 11.17 -3.73
CA PHE A 180 12.80 10.92 -2.78
C PHE A 180 14.10 11.64 -3.18
N VAL A 181 14.47 11.63 -4.46
CA VAL A 181 15.66 12.35 -4.95
C VAL A 181 15.55 13.86 -4.77
N LEU A 182 14.38 14.44 -5.04
CA LEU A 182 14.18 15.89 -4.91
C LEU A 182 13.99 16.37 -3.47
N THR A 183 13.46 15.53 -2.58
CA THR A 183 13.08 15.97 -1.22
C THR A 183 14.02 15.49 -0.12
N SER A 184 14.84 14.46 -0.36
CA SER A 184 15.74 13.92 0.67
C SER A 184 17.11 14.59 0.68
N LYS A 185 17.78 14.49 1.82
CA LYS A 185 19.14 15.00 2.04
C LYS A 185 20.15 13.84 2.07
N LYS A 186 21.38 14.14 1.70
CA LYS A 186 22.54 13.26 1.90
C LYS A 186 22.96 13.29 3.38
N SER A 187 23.92 12.45 3.74
CA SER A 187 24.49 12.40 5.09
C SER A 187 25.17 13.71 5.52
N ASP A 188 25.67 14.48 4.56
CA ASP A 188 26.26 15.81 4.78
C ASP A 188 25.22 16.94 4.97
N GLY A 189 23.92 16.60 4.92
CA GLY A 189 22.82 17.57 5.06
C GLY A 189 22.47 18.34 3.79
N THR A 190 23.22 18.17 2.69
CA THR A 190 22.92 18.79 1.40
C THR A 190 21.76 18.06 0.71
N PRO A 191 20.89 18.76 -0.05
CA PRO A 191 19.87 18.10 -0.86
C PRO A 191 20.52 17.20 -1.92
N ARG A 192 19.86 16.09 -2.27
CA ARG A 192 20.36 15.22 -3.35
C ARG A 192 20.25 15.89 -4.72
N ALA A 193 19.18 16.63 -4.95
CA ALA A 193 18.94 17.44 -6.14
C ALA A 193 17.98 18.60 -5.83
N THR A 194 18.15 19.73 -6.52
CA THR A 194 17.20 20.87 -6.46
C THR A 194 16.36 21.04 -7.72
N ASP A 195 16.76 20.40 -8.82
CA ASP A 195 16.10 20.48 -10.13
C ASP A 195 16.14 19.13 -10.86
N ALA A 196 15.46 19.05 -12.01
CA ALA A 196 15.37 17.82 -12.80
C ALA A 196 16.72 17.34 -13.34
N GLY A 197 17.61 18.24 -13.74
CA GLY A 197 18.92 17.88 -14.28
C GLY A 197 19.80 17.26 -13.20
N GLN A 198 19.87 17.90 -12.03
CA GLN A 198 20.57 17.35 -10.87
C GLN A 198 19.96 16.03 -10.39
N ALA A 199 18.63 15.88 -10.46
CA ALA A 199 17.97 14.63 -10.10
C ALA A 199 18.41 13.49 -11.02
N MET A 200 18.44 13.72 -12.33
CA MET A 200 18.90 12.74 -13.32
C MET A 200 20.38 12.39 -13.15
N GLU A 201 21.23 13.37 -12.88
CA GLU A 201 22.66 13.13 -12.60
C GLU A 201 22.84 12.29 -11.32
N TRP A 202 22.06 12.59 -10.27
CA TRP A 202 22.06 11.80 -9.05
C TRP A 202 21.59 10.37 -9.29
N ILE A 203 20.54 10.17 -10.10
CA ILE A 203 20.01 8.84 -10.46
C ILE A 203 21.05 8.04 -11.27
N ARG A 204 21.75 8.69 -12.21
CA ARG A 204 22.89 8.08 -12.93
C ARG A 204 23.94 7.58 -11.94
N GLY A 205 24.39 8.43 -11.01
CA GLY A 205 25.33 8.04 -9.95
C GLY A 205 24.80 6.91 -9.05
N TYR A 206 23.50 6.89 -8.76
CA TYR A 206 22.84 5.83 -8.01
C TYR A 206 22.93 4.46 -8.73
N PHE A 207 22.61 4.39 -10.03
CA PHE A 207 22.72 3.14 -10.78
C PHE A 207 24.18 2.71 -10.99
N THR A 208 25.12 3.66 -11.18
CA THR A 208 26.56 3.33 -11.22
C THR A 208 27.00 2.69 -9.92
N ARG A 209 26.58 3.24 -8.77
CA ARG A 209 26.86 2.65 -7.45
C ARG A 209 26.18 1.29 -7.25
N ALA A 210 25.04 1.05 -7.88
CA ALA A 210 24.41 -0.27 -7.86
C ALA A 210 25.25 -1.30 -8.66
N ARG A 211 25.85 -0.89 -9.78
CA ARG A 211 26.73 -1.71 -10.64
C ARG A 211 27.95 -2.24 -9.89
N ASP A 212 28.48 -1.46 -8.97
CA ASP A 212 29.65 -1.83 -8.15
C ASP A 212 29.30 -2.75 -6.97
N ASN A 213 28.00 -2.99 -6.71
CA ASN A 213 27.57 -3.83 -5.60
C ASN A 213 27.47 -5.30 -6.02
N ASP A 214 28.35 -6.15 -5.49
CA ASP A 214 28.37 -7.58 -5.83
C ASP A 214 27.06 -8.29 -5.48
N PHE A 215 26.45 -7.98 -4.34
CA PHE A 215 25.16 -8.56 -3.97
C PHE A 215 24.09 -8.20 -5.00
N LEU A 216 23.93 -6.91 -5.34
CA LEU A 216 22.91 -6.47 -6.31
C LEU A 216 23.15 -7.05 -7.70
N MET A 217 24.41 -7.16 -8.12
CA MET A 217 24.77 -7.71 -9.41
C MET A 217 24.84 -9.24 -9.42
N GLY A 218 24.46 -9.91 -8.33
CA GLY A 218 24.45 -11.36 -8.22
C GLY A 218 25.83 -12.00 -8.31
N ARG A 219 26.89 -11.25 -8.01
CA ARG A 219 28.28 -11.71 -7.95
C ARG A 219 28.59 -12.24 -6.55
N GLY A 220 29.35 -13.34 -6.47
CA GLY A 220 29.73 -13.97 -5.20
C GLY A 220 28.81 -15.11 -4.75
N HIS A 221 28.95 -15.51 -3.48
CA HIS A 221 28.26 -16.68 -2.94
C HIS A 221 26.80 -16.36 -2.61
N LYS A 222 25.87 -17.18 -3.12
CA LYS A 222 24.45 -17.12 -2.78
C LYS A 222 24.16 -18.08 -1.62
N ALA A 223 23.44 -17.60 -0.61
CA ALA A 223 22.98 -18.43 0.49
C ALA A 223 21.99 -19.51 0.01
N ALA A 224 21.99 -20.66 0.68
CA ALA A 224 21.07 -21.76 0.37
C ALA A 224 19.60 -21.29 0.45
N GLY A 225 18.82 -21.57 -0.60
CA GLY A 225 17.43 -21.12 -0.75
C GLY A 225 17.25 -19.75 -1.45
N HIS A 226 18.34 -19.09 -1.84
CA HIS A 226 18.32 -17.82 -2.57
C HIS A 226 19.04 -17.90 -3.94
N GLU A 227 19.18 -19.10 -4.50
CA GLU A 227 19.91 -19.35 -5.75
C GLU A 227 19.27 -18.61 -6.94
N GLY A 228 17.94 -18.54 -6.95
CA GLY A 228 17.14 -17.88 -7.99
C GLY A 228 16.97 -16.37 -7.81
N TRP A 229 17.49 -15.77 -6.73
CA TRP A 229 17.36 -14.33 -6.53
C TRP A 229 18.23 -13.56 -7.53
N GLN A 230 17.62 -12.53 -8.12
CA GLN A 230 18.25 -11.57 -9.03
C GLN A 230 17.67 -10.19 -8.73
N CYS A 231 18.53 -9.18 -8.67
CA CYS A 231 18.08 -7.79 -8.57
C CYS A 231 17.43 -7.35 -9.88
N ASP A 232 16.36 -6.56 -9.78
CA ASP A 232 15.68 -5.94 -10.92
C ASP A 232 15.46 -4.45 -10.67
N PHE A 233 14.88 -3.78 -11.68
CA PHE A 233 14.52 -2.37 -11.60
C PHE A 233 13.62 -2.07 -10.39
N ASP A 234 12.62 -2.92 -10.14
CA ASP A 234 11.62 -2.68 -9.11
C ASP A 234 12.25 -2.71 -7.71
N PHE A 235 13.10 -3.71 -7.44
CA PHE A 235 13.84 -3.83 -6.19
C PHE A 235 14.71 -2.60 -5.93
N LEU A 236 15.43 -2.10 -6.93
CA LEU A 236 16.31 -0.93 -6.78
C LEU A 236 15.56 0.34 -6.36
N LEU A 237 14.27 0.47 -6.65
CA LEU A 237 13.47 1.64 -6.28
C LEU A 237 12.86 1.54 -4.87
N THR A 238 12.87 0.35 -4.25
CA THR A 238 12.39 0.14 -2.88
C THR A 238 13.32 0.74 -1.83
N GLU A 239 12.85 0.92 -0.59
CA GLU A 239 13.68 1.33 0.55
C GLU A 239 14.84 0.36 0.81
N LYS A 240 14.58 -0.95 0.68
CA LYS A 240 15.63 -1.97 0.84
C LYS A 240 16.69 -1.86 -0.27
N GLY A 241 16.27 -1.67 -1.51
CA GLY A 241 17.19 -1.42 -2.64
C GLY A 241 18.03 -0.17 -2.42
N LYS A 242 17.38 0.95 -2.07
CA LYS A 242 18.06 2.21 -1.73
C LYS A 242 19.09 2.05 -0.63
N LYS A 243 18.75 1.34 0.45
CA LYS A 243 19.70 1.02 1.53
C LYS A 243 20.90 0.22 1.03
N HIS A 244 20.67 -0.80 0.21
CA HIS A 244 21.77 -1.59 -0.36
C HIS A 244 22.71 -0.75 -1.23
N VAL A 245 22.16 0.10 -2.11
CA VAL A 245 22.97 0.95 -2.99
C VAL A 245 23.71 2.03 -2.19
N ILE A 246 22.99 2.76 -1.32
CA ILE A 246 23.53 3.95 -0.64
C ILE A 246 24.47 3.57 0.50
N GLU A 247 24.12 2.59 1.33
CA GLU A 247 24.87 2.25 2.55
C GLU A 247 25.83 1.07 2.37
N ARG A 248 25.46 0.08 1.54
CA ARG A 248 26.17 -1.22 1.49
C ARG A 248 27.08 -1.40 0.28
N THR A 249 27.02 -0.51 -0.70
CA THR A 249 28.08 -0.46 -1.73
C THR A 249 29.27 0.29 -1.16
N ALA A 250 30.44 -0.36 -1.14
CA ALA A 250 31.69 0.31 -0.82
C ALA A 250 31.93 1.42 -1.87
N THR A 251 32.15 2.64 -1.41
CA THR A 251 32.60 3.71 -2.30
C THR A 251 34.06 3.45 -2.58
N HIS A 252 34.42 3.00 -3.78
CA HIS A 252 35.81 3.07 -4.23
C HIS A 252 36.14 4.55 -4.32
N ALA A 253 36.95 5.03 -3.37
CA ALA A 253 37.51 6.39 -3.37
C ALA A 253 38.54 6.53 -4.49
#